data_AF-A0A965XSK6-F1
#
_entry.id   AF-A0A965XSK6-F1
#
_cell.length_a   1.000
_cell.length_b   1.000
_cell.length_c   1.000
_cell.angle_alpha   90.00
_cell.angle_beta   90.00
_cell.angle_gamma   90.00
#
_symmetry.space_group_name_H-M   'P 1'
#
loop_
_entity.id
_entity.type
_entity.pdbx_description
1 polymer ?
#
loop_
_entity_poly.entity_id
_entity_poly.type
_entity_poly.pdbx_seq_one_letter_code
_entity_poly.pdbx_strand_id
1 'polypeptide(L)'
;MNDDTPLREIFDLCAWKAKHLGVLPEDEDSIRYMWLNDEADEARPFFSSGILTEVSAAVRRELYLGRSGRRWVLCVTEVTREDFNPKEVAKELVRLMSTDKAMDGFKAIWNKPPEAS
;
A
#
# COMPACT_ATOMS: atom_id res chain seq x y z
N MET A 1 -16.97 11.76 24.55
CA MET A 1 -17.53 10.64 23.76
C MET A 1 -16.38 9.67 23.59
N ASN A 2 -16.52 8.41 24.04
CA ASN A 2 -15.44 7.45 23.83
C ASN A 2 -15.44 7.07 22.35
N ASP A 3 -14.44 7.58 21.65
CA ASP A 3 -14.15 7.24 20.25
C ASP A 3 -13.40 5.90 20.14
N ASP A 4 -13.38 5.09 21.21
CA ASP A 4 -12.75 3.77 21.31
C ASP A 4 -13.51 2.73 20.47
N THR A 5 -13.42 2.86 19.15
CA THR A 5 -13.84 1.82 18.23
C THR A 5 -12.65 1.02 17.72
N PRO A 6 -12.85 -0.26 17.33
CA PRO A 6 -11.80 -1.04 16.67
C PRO A 6 -11.22 -0.33 15.44
N LEU A 7 -12.05 0.39 14.67
CA LEU A 7 -11.60 1.20 13.54
C LEU A 7 -10.71 2.38 13.96
N ARG A 8 -10.97 2.99 15.12
CA ARG A 8 -10.12 4.06 15.65
C ARG A 8 -8.73 3.56 15.99
N GLU A 9 -8.62 2.37 16.59
CA GLU A 9 -7.32 1.75 16.87
C GLU A 9 -6.53 1.51 15.58
N ILE A 10 -7.18 0.97 14.54
CA ILE A 10 -6.56 0.76 13.22
C ILE A 10 -6.07 2.10 12.65
N PHE A 11 -6.90 3.13 12.71
CA PHE A 11 -6.56 4.46 12.22
C PHE A 11 -5.36 5.08 12.97
N ASP A 12 -5.33 4.96 14.29
CA ASP A 12 -4.27 5.54 15.12
C ASP A 12 -2.93 4.80 14.92
N LEU A 13 -2.96 3.46 14.81
CA LEU A 13 -1.76 2.63 14.57
C LEU A 13 -1.24 2.70 13.14
N CYS A 14 -2.08 3.08 12.17
CA CYS A 14 -1.65 3.22 10.78
C CYS A 14 -0.56 4.30 10.64
N ALA A 15 0.59 3.91 10.08
CA ALA A 15 1.75 4.80 9.92
C ALA A 15 1.65 5.78 8.73
N TRP A 16 0.53 5.76 7.99
CA TRP A 16 0.32 6.67 6.87
C TRP A 16 0.28 8.13 7.35
N LYS A 17 0.78 9.03 6.52
CA LYS A 17 0.78 10.48 6.79
C LYS A 17 -0.52 11.13 6.36
N ALA A 18 -1.06 10.73 5.21
CA ALA A 18 -2.36 11.20 4.71
C ALA A 18 -3.52 10.48 5.43
N LYS A 19 -3.80 10.92 6.66
CA LYS A 19 -4.92 10.42 7.49
C LYS A 19 -5.86 11.56 7.87
N HIS A 20 -7.17 11.31 7.77
CA HIS A 20 -8.21 12.30 8.02
C HIS A 20 -9.23 11.77 9.03
N LEU A 21 -9.38 12.48 10.16
CA LEU A 21 -10.26 12.08 11.25
C LEU A 21 -11.51 12.96 11.31
N GLY A 22 -12.66 12.33 11.52
CA GLY A 22 -13.96 12.99 11.68
C GLY A 22 -14.63 13.36 10.36
N VAL A 23 -14.01 13.03 9.22
CA VAL A 23 -14.49 13.35 7.88
C VAL A 23 -14.50 12.09 7.01
N LEU A 24 -15.39 12.08 6.02
CA LEU A 24 -15.41 11.10 4.94
C LEU A 24 -14.90 11.76 3.65
N PRO A 25 -14.42 10.97 2.66
CA PRO A 25 -14.04 11.50 1.36
C PRO A 25 -15.17 12.29 0.70
N GLU A 26 -14.84 13.41 0.04
CA GLU A 26 -15.81 14.20 -0.71
C GLU A 26 -16.24 13.50 -2.00
N ASP A 27 -15.31 12.78 -2.63
CA ASP A 27 -15.53 12.01 -3.84
C ASP A 27 -15.71 10.52 -3.51
N GLU A 28 -16.95 10.04 -3.57
CA GLU A 28 -17.28 8.63 -3.30
C GLU A 28 -16.68 7.68 -4.34
N ASP A 29 -16.47 8.11 -5.58
CA ASP A 29 -15.89 7.27 -6.65
C ASP A 29 -14.41 6.97 -6.39
N SER A 30 -13.75 7.77 -5.55
CA SER A 30 -12.37 7.55 -5.13
C SER A 30 -12.22 6.48 -4.05
N ILE A 31 -13.33 6.05 -3.42
CA ILE A 31 -13.31 5.07 -2.32
C ILE A 31 -13.02 3.69 -2.88
N ARG A 32 -11.85 3.15 -2.52
CA ARG A 32 -11.44 1.81 -2.94
C ARG A 32 -11.82 0.73 -1.94
N TYR A 33 -11.73 1.05 -0.65
CA TYR A 33 -12.09 0.15 0.43
C TYR A 33 -12.87 0.91 1.49
N MET A 34 -13.84 0.23 2.09
CA MET A 34 -14.68 0.76 3.15
C MET A 34 -14.96 -0.37 4.14
N TRP A 35 -14.80 -0.07 5.43
CA TRP A 35 -15.12 -0.98 6.51
C TRP A 35 -15.97 -0.32 7.58
N LEU A 36 -16.94 -1.07 8.06
CA LEU A 36 -17.72 -0.78 9.24
C LEU A 36 -17.05 -1.39 10.48
N ASN A 37 -17.58 -1.05 11.65
CA ASN A 37 -16.99 -1.43 12.93
C ASN A 37 -16.96 -2.94 13.17
N ASP A 38 -17.95 -3.66 12.64
CA ASP A 38 -18.07 -5.12 12.67
C ASP A 38 -17.11 -5.82 11.70
N GLU A 39 -16.52 -5.09 10.76
CA GLU A 39 -15.55 -5.59 9.78
C GLU A 39 -14.10 -5.24 10.15
N ALA A 40 -13.88 -4.70 11.36
CA ALA A 40 -12.56 -4.20 11.78
C ALA A 40 -11.47 -5.29 11.82
N ASP A 41 -11.83 -6.53 12.17
CA ASP A 41 -10.89 -7.66 12.17
C ASP A 41 -10.43 -8.02 10.74
N GLU A 42 -11.28 -7.79 9.75
CA GLU A 42 -10.95 -7.98 8.33
C GLU A 42 -10.11 -6.83 7.78
N ALA A 43 -10.32 -5.61 8.29
CA ALA A 43 -9.56 -4.42 7.91
C ALA A 43 -8.12 -4.44 8.47
N ARG A 44 -7.93 -4.92 9.71
CA ARG A 44 -6.65 -4.81 10.44
C ARG A 44 -5.43 -5.35 9.67
N PRO A 45 -5.49 -6.51 8.99
CA PRO A 45 -4.35 -7.04 8.23
C PRO A 45 -3.83 -6.09 7.15
N PHE A 46 -4.68 -5.27 6.53
CA PHE A 46 -4.25 -4.35 5.46
C PHE A 46 -3.26 -3.29 5.96
N PHE A 47 -3.38 -2.90 7.23
CA PHE A 47 -2.57 -1.84 7.84
C PHE A 47 -1.41 -2.36 8.68
N SER A 48 -1.47 -3.61 9.15
CA SER A 48 -0.39 -4.22 9.94
C SER A 48 0.63 -5.02 9.10
N SER A 49 0.22 -5.58 7.97
CA SER A 49 1.07 -6.43 7.13
C SER A 49 1.93 -5.67 6.12
N GLY A 50 1.62 -4.39 5.88
CA GLY A 50 2.23 -3.61 4.80
C GLY A 50 1.76 -3.97 3.38
N ILE A 51 0.74 -4.83 3.24
CA ILE A 51 0.11 -5.15 1.94
C ILE A 51 -0.48 -3.88 1.31
N LEU A 52 -1.09 -3.01 2.13
CA LEU A 52 -1.60 -1.72 1.67
C LEU A 52 -0.67 -0.60 2.13
N THR A 53 -0.11 0.13 1.16
CA THR A 53 0.77 1.28 1.41
C THR A 53 0.13 2.58 0.95
N GLU A 54 0.45 3.67 1.65
CA GLU A 54 0.01 5.03 1.34
C GLU A 54 0.42 5.46 -0.08
N VAL A 55 1.64 5.10 -0.48
CA VAL A 55 2.19 5.45 -1.78
C VAL A 55 2.71 4.18 -2.45
N SER A 56 2.41 4.07 -3.75
CA SER A 56 3.05 3.12 -4.65
C SER A 56 3.52 3.85 -5.92
N ALA A 57 4.11 3.11 -6.85
CA ALA A 57 4.53 3.65 -8.14
C ALA A 57 3.34 4.19 -8.97
N ALA A 58 2.15 3.62 -8.81
CA ALA A 58 0.98 3.93 -9.64
C ALA A 58 -0.05 4.84 -8.97
N VAL A 59 -0.22 4.68 -7.65
CA VAL A 59 -1.32 5.29 -6.93
C VAL A 59 -0.86 5.90 -5.62
N ARG A 60 -1.61 6.92 -5.19
CA ARG A 60 -1.56 7.47 -3.84
C ARG A 60 -2.88 7.15 -3.15
N ARG A 61 -2.80 6.76 -1.89
CA ARG A 61 -3.92 6.41 -1.03
C ARG A 61 -3.95 7.31 0.18
N GLU A 62 -5.15 7.50 0.70
CA GLU A 62 -5.39 8.25 1.93
C GLU A 62 -6.37 7.47 2.80
N LEU A 63 -6.25 7.64 4.11
CA LEU A 63 -7.08 6.94 5.09
C LEU A 63 -8.03 7.93 5.76
N TYR A 64 -9.31 7.59 5.79
CA TYR A 64 -10.36 8.40 6.39
C TYR A 64 -11.06 7.61 7.48
N LEU A 65 -11.29 8.23 8.63
CA LEU A 65 -12.17 7.70 9.67
C LEU A 65 -13.24 8.74 9.96
N GLY A 66 -14.47 8.46 9.53
CA GLY A 66 -15.58 9.40 9.61
C GLY A 66 -16.88 8.74 10.04
N ARG A 67 -17.94 9.54 10.16
CA ARG A 67 -19.28 9.06 10.49
C ARG A 67 -20.20 9.09 9.28
N SER A 68 -20.80 7.95 8.97
CA SER A 68 -21.95 7.85 8.07
C SER A 68 -23.20 7.64 8.92
N GLY A 69 -23.98 8.72 9.12
CA GLY A 69 -25.08 8.74 10.06
C GLY A 69 -24.62 8.50 11.51
N ARG A 70 -25.04 7.37 12.09
CA ARG A 70 -24.67 6.98 13.48
C ARG A 70 -23.47 6.01 13.55
N ARG A 71 -22.96 5.55 12.40
CA ARG A 71 -21.91 4.53 12.33
C ARG A 71 -20.57 5.17 12.01
N TRP A 72 -19.52 4.67 12.64
CA TRP A 72 -18.14 4.95 12.24
C TRP A 72 -17.78 4.08 11.03
N VAL A 73 -17.05 4.68 10.10
CA VAL A 73 -16.63 4.05 8.85
C VAL A 73 -15.17 4.41 8.60
N LEU A 74 -14.37 3.41 8.23
CA LEU A 74 -12.99 3.58 7.80
C LEU A 74 -12.94 3.43 6.28
N CYS A 75 -12.49 4.46 5.58
CA CYS A 75 -12.38 4.47 4.12
C CYS A 75 -10.93 4.62 3.69
N VAL A 76 -10.55 3.92 2.62
CA VAL A 76 -9.31 4.17 1.89
C VAL A 76 -9.68 4.69 0.51
N THR A 77 -9.17 5.87 0.16
CA THR A 77 -9.26 6.38 -1.20
C THR A 77 -8.04 5.99 -2.01
N GLU A 78 -8.19 5.92 -3.33
CA GLU A 78 -7.09 5.65 -4.24
C GLU A 78 -7.17 6.58 -5.46
N VAL A 79 -6.10 7.34 -5.69
CA VAL A 79 -5.98 8.22 -6.85
C VAL A 79 -4.76 7.79 -7.66
N THR A 80 -4.95 7.62 -8.97
CA THR A 80 -3.84 7.37 -9.91
C THR A 80 -2.98 8.61 -9.98
N ARG A 81 -1.67 8.46 -9.82
CA ARG A 81 -0.77 9.62 -9.89
C ARG A 81 -0.74 10.18 -11.31
N GLU A 82 -0.84 11.50 -11.46
CA GLU A 82 -0.79 12.17 -12.76
C GLU A 82 0.53 11.96 -13.50
N ASP A 83 1.62 11.72 -12.76
CA ASP A 83 2.95 11.42 -13.30
C ASP A 83 3.17 9.92 -13.59
N PHE A 84 2.13 9.09 -13.45
CA PHE A 84 2.24 7.66 -13.73
C PHE A 84 2.49 7.43 -15.23
N ASN A 85 3.76 7.15 -15.55
CA ASN A 85 4.16 6.69 -16.87
C ASN A 85 4.34 5.17 -16.86
N PRO A 86 3.37 4.40 -17.39
CA PRO A 86 3.45 2.93 -17.40
C PRO A 86 4.71 2.40 -18.13
N LYS A 87 5.29 3.19 -19.05
CA LYS A 87 6.54 2.82 -19.73
C LYS A 87 7.76 2.88 -18.81
N GLU A 88 7.81 3.82 -17.87
CA GLU A 88 8.93 3.93 -16.92
C GLU A 88 8.86 2.85 -15.83
N VAL A 89 7.66 2.52 -15.35
CA VAL A 89 7.47 1.40 -14.41
C VAL A 89 7.82 0.07 -15.06
N ALA A 90 7.44 -0.14 -16.33
CA ALA A 90 7.86 -1.32 -17.09
C ALA A 90 9.38 -1.41 -17.24
N LYS A 91 10.07 -0.26 -17.46
CA LYS A 91 11.54 -0.22 -17.51
C LYS A 91 12.17 -0.55 -16.16
N GLU A 92 11.64 -0.06 -15.04
CA GLU A 92 12.14 -0.40 -13.71
C GLU A 92 11.94 -1.87 -13.37
N LEU A 93 10.78 -2.45 -13.68
CA LEU A 93 10.53 -3.88 -13.51
C LEU A 93 11.49 -4.74 -14.35
N VAL A 94 11.73 -4.36 -15.61
CA VAL A 94 12.73 -5.03 -16.47
C VAL A 94 14.14 -4.90 -15.88
N ARG A 95 14.51 -3.72 -15.34
CA ARG A 95 15.81 -3.52 -14.68
C ARG A 95 15.98 -4.43 -13.46
N LEU A 96 14.98 -4.49 -12.59
CA LEU A 96 14.97 -5.36 -11.40
C LEU A 96 15.11 -6.84 -11.76
N MET A 97 14.37 -7.30 -12.78
CA MET A 97 14.49 -8.70 -13.27
C MET A 97 15.81 -8.97 -14.02
N SER A 98 16.44 -7.94 -14.59
CA SER A 98 17.73 -8.06 -15.27
C SER A 98 18.90 -8.12 -14.28
N THR A 99 18.79 -7.48 -13.11
CA THR A 99 19.77 -7.59 -12.02
C THR A 99 19.84 -9.01 -11.45
N ASP A 100 18.73 -9.74 -11.36
CA ASP A 100 18.76 -11.16 -11.00
C ASP A 100 19.53 -12.01 -12.03
N LYS A 101 19.37 -11.71 -13.33
CA LYS A 101 20.18 -12.35 -14.38
C LYS A 101 21.66 -11.97 -14.34
N ALA A 102 22.00 -10.76 -13.87
CA ALA A 102 23.39 -10.34 -13.69
C ALA A 102 24.08 -11.11 -12.55
N MET A 103 23.32 -11.47 -11.51
CA MET A 103 23.82 -12.26 -10.37
C MET A 103 24.11 -13.73 -10.77
N ASP A 104 23.35 -14.29 -11.72
CA ASP A 104 23.64 -15.60 -12.32
C ASP A 104 24.91 -15.56 -13.20
N GLY A 105 25.11 -14.47 -13.96
CA GLY A 105 26.35 -14.26 -14.74
C GLY A 105 27.61 -14.17 -13.87
N PHE A 106 27.52 -13.52 -12.70
CA PHE A 106 28.62 -13.44 -11.75
C PHE A 106 28.98 -14.80 -11.11
N LYS A 107 27.98 -15.64 -10.82
CA LYS A 107 28.21 -17.01 -10.30
C LYS A 107 28.88 -17.92 -11.32
N ALA A 108 28.54 -17.78 -12.61
CA ALA A 108 29.14 -18.58 -13.68
C ALA A 108 30.64 -18.28 -13.90
N ILE A 109 31.07 -17.04 -13.66
CA ILE A 109 32.47 -16.63 -13.79
C ILE A 109 33.30 -17.08 -12.58
N TRP A 110 32.72 -17.09 -11.37
CA TRP A 110 33.45 -17.47 -10.14
C TRP A 110 33.61 -18.99 -9.95
N ASN A 111 32.79 -19.82 -10.59
CA ASN A 111 32.83 -21.28 -10.48
C ASN A 111 33.66 -21.99 -11.56
N LYS A 112 34.57 -21.30 -12.26
CA LYS A 112 35.48 -21.96 -13.20
C LYS A 112 36.55 -22.73 -12.40
N PRO A 113 36.60 -24.08 -12.43
CA PRO A 113 37.70 -24.81 -11.81
C PRO A 113 39.01 -24.44 -12.52
N PRO A 114 40.15 -24.40 -11.80
CA PRO A 114 41.43 -24.09 -12.43
C PRO A 114 41.74 -25.16 -13.48
N GLU A 115 42.08 -24.71 -14.70
CA GLU A 115 42.53 -25.59 -15.77
C GLU A 115 43.79 -26.32 -15.30
N ALA A 116 43.67 -27.64 -15.13
CA ALA A 116 44.77 -28.51 -14.76
C ALA A 116 45.82 -28.47 -15.90
N SER A 117 47.02 -28.00 -15.56
CA SER A 117 48.22 -28.07 -16.41
C SER A 117 48.79 -29.48 -16.46
#